data_AF-A0A550HIP8-F1
#
_entry.id   AF-A0A550HIP8-F1
#
_cell.length_a   1.000
_cell.length_b   1.000
_cell.length_c   1.000
_cell.angle_alpha   90.00
_cell.angle_beta   90.00
_cell.angle_gamma   90.00
#
_symmetry.space_group_name_H-M   'P 1'
#
loop_
_entity.id
_entity.type
_entity.pdbx_description
1 polymer ?
#
loop_
_entity_poly.entity_id
_entity_poly.type
_entity_poly.pdbx_seq_one_letter_code
_entity_poly.pdbx_strand_id
1 'polypeptide(L)'
;MAFPPLMMATTAASMDWDVHLYFTFWGMDIITKKKSLKLSPVGNPSLPMPNILGMLPGMTAMATKMIKGKMKKINMPTIEDMIKMAKDTGVKFHACTPTMQLSGVTKEDLIPEVDDLIGAATFIELSKNATTTLFI
;
A
#
# COMPACT_ATOMS: atom_id res chain seq x y z
N MET A 1 -3.78 2.89 -2.35
CA MET A 1 -2.54 3.71 -2.46
C MET A 1 -1.35 2.79 -2.21
N ALA A 2 -0.96 1.98 -3.20
CA ALA A 2 0.04 0.91 -2.98
C ALA A 2 1.46 1.31 -3.42
N PHE A 3 1.58 2.04 -4.53
CA PHE A 3 2.87 2.38 -5.12
C PHE A 3 3.73 3.33 -4.28
N PRO A 4 3.22 4.46 -3.76
CA PRO A 4 4.05 5.40 -3.01
C PRO A 4 4.81 4.78 -1.83
N PRO A 5 4.17 4.03 -0.90
CA PRO A 5 4.91 3.46 0.23
C PRO A 5 5.92 2.39 -0.20
N LEU A 6 5.59 1.56 -1.19
CA LEU A 6 6.50 0.52 -1.69
C LEU A 6 7.70 1.13 -2.42
N MET A 7 7.50 2.14 -3.27
CA MET A 7 8.58 2.84 -3.97
C MET A 7 9.55 3.52 -3.00
N MET A 8 9.01 4.21 -1.99
CA MET A 8 9.83 4.86 -0.96
C MET A 8 10.60 3.83 -0.13
N ALA A 9 9.94 2.73 0.27
CA ALA A 9 10.57 1.68 1.05
C ALA A 9 11.72 1.00 0.28
N THR A 10 11.49 0.58 -0.97
CA THR A 10 12.52 -0.05 -1.79
C THR A 10 13.67 0.92 -2.07
N THR A 11 13.39 2.20 -2.32
CA THR A 11 14.45 3.20 -2.54
C THR A 11 15.30 3.39 -1.28
N ALA A 12 14.67 3.57 -0.12
CA ALA A 12 15.38 3.71 1.15
C ALA A 12 16.20 2.44 1.49
N ALA A 13 15.63 1.25 1.29
CA ALA A 13 16.34 0.00 1.50
C ALA A 13 17.55 -0.16 0.56
N SER A 14 17.44 0.31 -0.70
CA SER A 14 18.59 0.32 -1.62
C SER A 14 19.71 1.29 -1.23
N MET A 15 19.44 2.19 -0.28
CA MET A 15 20.40 3.11 0.34
C MET A 15 20.90 2.59 1.70
N ASP A 16 20.72 1.29 1.97
CA ASP A 16 21.09 0.61 3.21
C ASP A 16 20.35 1.09 4.47
N TRP A 17 19.13 1.63 4.31
CA TRP A 17 18.27 1.96 5.46
C TRP A 17 17.59 0.69 6.00
N ASP A 18 17.43 0.62 7.31
CA ASP A 18 16.52 -0.33 7.94
C ASP A 18 15.08 0.17 7.80
N VAL A 19 14.26 -0.56 7.04
CA VAL A 19 12.94 -0.08 6.60
C VAL A 19 11.84 -1.01 7.09
N HIS A 20 10.86 -0.41 7.74
CA HIS A 20 9.66 -1.06 8.24
C HIS A 20 8.41 -0.43 7.63
N LEU A 21 7.51 -1.27 7.11
CA LEU A 21 6.18 -0.88 6.65
C LEU A 21 5.11 -1.44 7.58
N TYR A 22 4.30 -0.56 8.16
CA TYR A 22 3.14 -0.91 8.97
C TYR A 22 1.84 -0.70 8.19
N PHE A 23 1.18 -1.79 7.86
CA PHE A 23 -0.05 -1.79 7.06
C PHE A 23 -1.26 -1.70 7.98
N THR A 24 -2.04 -0.63 7.85
CA THR A 24 -3.27 -0.36 8.61
C THR A 24 -4.37 0.15 7.70
N PHE A 25 -5.63 0.03 8.14
CA PHE A 25 -6.83 0.36 7.35
C PHE A 25 -6.73 -0.10 5.89
N TRP A 26 -6.97 0.80 4.93
CA TRP A 26 -6.91 0.53 3.49
C TRP A 26 -5.52 0.09 2.99
N GLY A 27 -4.47 0.29 3.78
CA GLY A 27 -3.14 -0.24 3.51
C GLY A 27 -3.11 -1.77 3.56
N MET A 28 -4.01 -2.41 4.31
CA MET A 28 -4.13 -3.88 4.38
C MET A 28 -4.40 -4.51 3.01
N ASP A 29 -5.09 -3.80 2.10
CA ASP A 29 -5.37 -4.29 0.73
C ASP A 29 -4.09 -4.57 -0.08
N ILE A 30 -2.94 -4.03 0.35
CA ILE A 30 -1.64 -4.29 -0.26
C ILE A 30 -1.13 -5.68 0.12
N ILE A 31 -1.38 -6.11 1.35
CA ILE A 31 -0.83 -7.34 1.96
C ILE A 31 -1.86 -8.46 2.13
N THR A 32 -3.10 -8.28 1.66
CA THR A 32 -4.08 -9.38 1.55
C THR A 32 -3.97 -10.06 0.18
N LYS A 33 -4.25 -11.37 0.15
CA LYS A 33 -4.26 -12.19 -1.07
C LYS A 33 -5.33 -11.71 -2.06
N LYS A 34 -6.50 -11.31 -1.54
CA LYS A 34 -7.60 -10.76 -2.33
C LYS A 34 -7.50 -9.23 -2.43
N LYS A 35 -6.67 -8.76 -3.35
CA LYS A 35 -6.43 -7.32 -3.54
C LYS A 35 -7.68 -6.61 -4.10
N SER A 36 -8.19 -5.59 -3.40
CA SER A 36 -9.28 -4.71 -3.86
C SER A 36 -8.78 -3.29 -4.18
N LEU A 37 -7.68 -3.19 -4.91
CA LEU A 37 -7.05 -1.91 -5.21
C LEU A 37 -7.75 -1.19 -6.37
N LYS A 38 -8.58 -0.20 -6.03
CA LYS A 38 -9.28 0.69 -6.96
C LYS A 38 -8.85 2.14 -6.74
N LEU A 39 -8.91 2.93 -7.81
CA LEU A 39 -8.73 4.37 -7.72
C LEU A 39 -10.10 5.05 -7.81
N SER A 40 -10.51 5.74 -6.75
CA SER A 40 -11.69 6.60 -6.79
C SER A 40 -11.37 7.90 -7.55
N PRO A 41 -12.17 8.28 -8.57
CA PRO A 41 -12.05 9.57 -9.24
C PRO A 41 -12.75 10.70 -8.46
N VAL A 42 -13.66 10.35 -7.54
CA VAL A 42 -14.41 11.30 -6.73
C VAL A 42 -13.51 11.85 -5.63
N GLY A 43 -13.45 13.18 -5.51
CA GLY A 43 -12.66 13.85 -4.47
C GLY A 43 -11.16 13.87 -4.76
N ASN A 44 -10.72 13.53 -5.98
CA ASN A 44 -9.33 13.62 -6.40
C ASN A 44 -9.08 14.94 -7.17
N PRO A 45 -8.51 15.97 -6.54
CA PRO A 45 -8.27 17.27 -7.19
C PRO A 45 -7.26 17.20 -8.34
N SER A 46 -6.48 16.12 -8.43
CA SER A 46 -5.50 15.90 -9.50
C SER A 46 -6.12 15.35 -10.79
N LEU A 47 -7.41 15.01 -10.78
CA LEU A 47 -8.14 14.67 -12.00
C LEU A 47 -8.84 15.91 -12.56
N PRO A 48 -8.62 16.29 -13.83
CA PRO A 48 -9.27 17.44 -14.45
C PRO A 48 -10.72 17.10 -14.82
N MET A 49 -11.51 16.70 -13.82
CA MET A 49 -12.87 16.23 -13.99
C MET A 49 -13.75 16.72 -12.84
N PRO A 50 -14.93 17.31 -13.13
CA PRO A 50 -15.87 17.69 -12.09
C PRO A 50 -16.26 16.49 -11.21
N ASN A 51 -16.30 16.68 -9.89
CA ASN A 51 -16.61 15.60 -8.94
C ASN A 51 -17.94 14.87 -9.25
N ILE A 52 -18.94 15.58 -9.78
CA ILE A 52 -20.23 15.00 -10.15
C ILE A 52 -20.12 13.94 -11.25
N LEU A 53 -19.18 14.12 -12.20
CA LEU A 53 -18.90 13.13 -13.22
C LEU A 53 -18.20 11.91 -12.60
N GLY A 54 -17.34 12.09 -11.61
CA GLY A 54 -16.69 10.98 -10.90
C GLY A 54 -17.67 10.05 -10.18
N MET A 55 -18.86 10.55 -9.80
CA MET A 55 -19.89 9.76 -9.11
C MET A 55 -20.71 8.87 -10.05
N LEU A 56 -20.60 9.05 -11.37
CA LEU A 56 -21.35 8.23 -12.33
C LEU A 56 -20.94 6.75 -12.25
N PRO A 57 -21.89 5.80 -12.35
CA PRO A 57 -21.58 4.38 -12.37
C PRO A 57 -20.52 4.02 -13.42
N GLY A 58 -19.50 3.28 -13.02
CA GLY A 58 -18.41 2.84 -13.92
C GLY A 58 -17.20 3.78 -14.00
N MET A 59 -17.29 5.03 -13.53
CA MET A 59 -16.17 5.98 -13.61
C MET A 59 -14.95 5.56 -12.79
N THR A 60 -15.16 4.91 -11.64
CA THR A 60 -14.09 4.28 -10.84
C THR A 60 -13.34 3.21 -11.62
N ALA A 61 -14.06 2.37 -12.37
CA ALA A 61 -13.44 1.32 -13.18
C ALA A 61 -12.69 1.93 -14.38
N MET A 62 -13.25 2.95 -15.02
CA MET A 62 -12.61 3.68 -16.12
C MET A 62 -11.32 4.36 -15.66
N ALA A 63 -11.36 5.12 -14.57
CA ALA A 63 -10.21 5.81 -14.02
C ALA A 63 -9.10 4.83 -13.63
N THR A 64 -9.47 3.73 -12.97
CA THR A 64 -8.53 2.65 -12.62
C THR A 64 -7.89 2.05 -13.88
N LYS A 65 -8.67 1.76 -14.93
CA LYS A 65 -8.15 1.21 -16.21
C LYS A 65 -7.22 2.20 -16.91
N MET A 66 -7.56 3.49 -16.91
CA MET A 66 -6.74 4.54 -17.50
C MET A 66 -5.38 4.66 -16.82
N ILE A 67 -5.35 4.72 -15.48
CA ILE A 67 -4.08 4.78 -14.72
C ILE A 67 -3.25 3.52 -14.95
N LYS A 68 -3.86 2.32 -14.87
CA LYS A 68 -3.15 1.06 -15.18
C LYS A 68 -2.55 1.06 -16.59
N GLY A 69 -3.26 1.62 -17.57
CA GLY A 69 -2.75 1.79 -18.93
C GLY A 69 -1.55 2.73 -19.03
N LYS A 70 -1.57 3.87 -18.31
CA LYS A 70 -0.42 4.80 -18.24
C LYS A 70 0.79 4.17 -17.55
N MET A 71 0.56 3.47 -16.44
CA MET A 71 1.60 2.74 -15.71
C MET A 71 2.27 1.68 -16.58
N LYS A 72 1.49 0.92 -17.36
CA LYS A 72 2.03 -0.07 -18.31
C LYS A 72 2.90 0.58 -19.39
N LYS A 73 2.53 1.75 -19.90
CA LYS A 73 3.31 2.47 -20.94
C LYS A 73 4.69 2.92 -20.46
N ILE A 74 4.84 3.20 -19.17
CA ILE A 74 6.14 3.57 -18.57
C ILE A 74 6.88 2.37 -17.97
N ASN A 75 6.44 1.14 -18.28
CA ASN A 75 6.98 -0.10 -17.71
C ASN A 75 7.01 -0.09 -16.18
N MET A 76 5.99 0.49 -15.55
CA MET A 76 5.89 0.48 -14.10
C MET A 76 5.71 -0.95 -13.60
N PRO A 77 6.48 -1.38 -12.59
CA PRO A 77 6.33 -2.71 -12.00
C PRO A 77 4.91 -2.97 -11.48
N THR A 78 4.52 -4.23 -11.36
CA THR A 78 3.27 -4.57 -10.66
C THR A 78 3.42 -4.37 -9.16
N ILE A 79 2.31 -4.41 -8.41
CA ILE A 79 2.37 -4.31 -6.95
C ILE A 79 3.05 -5.55 -6.37
N GLU A 80 2.82 -6.70 -6.99
CA GLU A 80 3.46 -7.97 -6.68
C GLU A 80 4.98 -7.88 -6.88
N ASP A 81 5.42 -7.30 -8.01
CA ASP A 81 6.85 -7.06 -8.26
C ASP A 81 7.44 -6.09 -7.22
N MET A 82 6.70 -5.03 -6.86
CA MET A 82 7.15 -4.06 -5.85
C MET A 82 7.25 -4.66 -4.46
N ILE A 83 6.30 -5.51 -4.07
CA ILE A 83 6.36 -6.27 -2.82
C ILE A 83 7.59 -7.16 -2.83
N LYS A 84 7.79 -7.92 -3.92
CA LYS A 84 8.95 -8.79 -4.06
C LYS A 84 10.26 -8.00 -3.94
N MET A 85 10.39 -6.90 -4.68
CA MET A 85 11.57 -6.04 -4.60
C MET A 85 11.80 -5.49 -3.18
N ALA A 86 10.76 -5.02 -2.51
CA ALA A 86 10.88 -4.56 -1.12
C ALA A 86 11.40 -5.66 -0.20
N LYS A 87 10.85 -6.88 -0.32
CA LYS A 87 11.30 -8.04 0.48
C LYS A 87 12.72 -8.48 0.13
N ASP A 88 13.07 -8.52 -1.15
CA ASP A 88 14.41 -8.87 -1.63
C ASP A 88 15.47 -7.87 -1.10
N THR A 89 15.07 -6.60 -0.89
CA THR A 89 15.91 -5.57 -0.24
C THR A 89 15.85 -5.56 1.29
N GLY A 90 15.17 -6.54 1.91
CA GLY A 90 15.16 -6.70 3.37
C GLY A 90 14.07 -5.92 4.13
N VAL A 91 13.14 -5.24 3.43
CA VAL A 91 12.07 -4.46 4.05
C VAL A 91 11.17 -5.36 4.92
N LYS A 92 10.86 -4.90 6.13
CA LYS A 92 10.00 -5.60 7.10
C LYS A 92 8.55 -5.15 7.00
N PHE A 93 7.62 -6.09 6.87
CA PHE A 93 6.20 -5.87 6.68
C PHE A 93 5.44 -6.28 7.95
N HIS A 94 4.67 -5.34 8.49
CA HIS A 94 3.96 -5.49 9.75
C HIS A 94 2.46 -5.26 9.53
N ALA A 95 1.63 -6.25 9.85
CA ALA A 95 0.17 -6.11 9.73
C ALA A 95 -0.45 -5.59 11.04
N CYS A 96 -1.36 -4.62 10.95
CA CYS A 96 -2.04 -4.01 12.09
C CYS A 96 -3.10 -4.94 12.69
N THR A 97 -2.86 -5.47 13.89
CA THR A 97 -3.81 -6.40 14.55
C THR A 97 -5.19 -5.80 14.85
N PRO A 98 -5.35 -4.55 15.32
CA PRO A 98 -6.67 -3.94 15.44
C PRO A 98 -7.40 -3.78 14.10
N THR A 99 -6.67 -3.44 13.02
CA THR A 99 -7.30 -3.34 11.70
C THR A 99 -7.78 -4.71 11.23
N MET A 100 -6.97 -5.76 11.38
CA MET A 100 -7.36 -7.12 11.03
C MET A 100 -8.66 -7.55 11.72
N GLN A 101 -8.80 -7.24 13.02
CA GLN A 101 -10.02 -7.52 13.77
C GLN A 101 -11.22 -6.73 13.24
N LEU A 102 -11.05 -5.43 12.97
CA LEU A 102 -12.12 -4.57 12.43
C LEU A 102 -12.58 -4.99 11.04
N SER A 103 -11.65 -5.43 10.19
CA SER A 103 -11.94 -5.83 8.80
C SER A 103 -12.27 -7.32 8.65
N GLY A 104 -12.19 -8.12 9.71
CA GLY A 104 -12.39 -9.57 9.66
C GLY A 104 -11.33 -10.32 8.83
N VAL A 105 -10.12 -9.78 8.71
CA VAL A 105 -9.01 -10.38 7.97
C VAL A 105 -8.24 -11.31 8.91
N THR A 106 -8.04 -12.56 8.51
CA THR A 106 -7.24 -13.51 9.29
C THR A 106 -5.81 -13.60 8.77
N LYS A 107 -4.93 -14.32 9.49
CA LYS A 107 -3.54 -14.51 9.07
C LYS A 107 -3.46 -15.25 7.72
N GLU A 108 -4.39 -16.16 7.47
CA GLU A 108 -4.46 -16.98 6.26
C GLU A 108 -4.82 -16.15 5.03
N ASP A 109 -5.46 -15.00 5.21
CA ASP A 109 -5.78 -14.05 4.15
C ASP A 109 -4.59 -13.18 3.73
N LEU A 110 -3.52 -13.14 4.54
CA LEU A 110 -2.33 -12.34 4.30
C LEU A 110 -1.36 -13.04 3.35
N ILE A 111 -0.62 -12.24 2.58
CA ILE A 111 0.49 -12.73 1.76
C ILE A 111 1.63 -13.25 2.66
N PRO A 112 2.42 -14.25 2.20
CA PRO A 112 3.49 -14.84 3.02
C PRO A 112 4.63 -13.86 3.36
N GLU A 113 4.72 -12.73 2.67
CA GLU A 113 5.74 -11.69 2.87
C GLU A 113 5.55 -10.85 4.14
N VAL A 114 4.41 -10.99 4.83
CA VAL A 114 4.18 -10.36 6.14
C VAL A 114 5.04 -11.05 7.19
N ASP A 115 5.92 -10.29 7.85
CA ASP A 115 6.82 -10.84 8.87
C ASP A 115 6.09 -10.99 10.21
N ASP A 116 5.38 -9.93 10.65
CA ASP A 116 4.77 -9.89 11.98
C ASP A 116 3.37 -9.25 11.99
N LEU A 117 2.61 -9.56 13.04
CA LEU A 117 1.30 -8.96 13.34
C LEU A 117 1.44 -8.12 14.61
N ILE A 118 1.35 -6.79 14.49
CA ILE A 118 1.62 -5.89 15.62
C ILE A 118 0.53 -4.82 15.81
N GLY A 119 0.41 -4.32 17.04
CA GLY A 119 -0.45 -3.20 17.39
C GLY A 119 0.24 -1.85 17.23
N ALA A 120 -0.53 -0.77 17.37
CA ALA A 120 -0.02 0.60 17.27
C ALA A 120 1.09 0.89 18.29
N ALA A 121 0.96 0.41 19.54
CA ALA A 121 1.97 0.61 20.57
C ALA A 121 3.34 0.04 20.18
N THR A 122 3.37 -1.17 19.64
CA THR A 122 4.59 -1.82 19.15
C THR A 122 5.20 -1.04 17.97
N PHE A 123 4.38 -0.55 17.05
CA PHE A 123 4.86 0.28 15.94
C PHE A 123 5.43 1.63 16.43
N ILE A 124 4.82 2.26 17.43
CA ILE A 124 5.35 3.49 18.02
C ILE A 124 6.70 3.23 18.71
N GLU A 125 6.86 2.14 19.44
CA GLU A 125 8.16 1.80 20.04
C GLU A 125 9.22 1.51 18.97
N LEU A 126 8.84 0.81 17.90
CA LEU A 126 9.72 0.55 16.74
C LEU A 126 10.16 1.85 16.04
N SER A 127 9.23 2.78 15.81
CA SER A 127 9.50 4.03 15.09
C SER A 127 10.19 5.11 15.92
N LYS A 128 10.23 4.95 17.25
CA LYS A 128 10.84 5.91 18.18
C LYS A 128 12.29 6.27 17.84
N ASN A 129 13.04 5.32 17.31
CA ASN A 129 14.44 5.52 16.92
C ASN A 129 14.64 5.69 15.41
N ALA A 130 13.56 5.79 14.63
CA ALA A 130 13.66 5.97 13.19
C ALA A 130 14.09 7.40 12.86
N THR A 131 15.06 7.53 11.94
CA THR A 131 15.47 8.84 11.40
C THR A 131 14.32 9.56 10.70
N THR A 132 13.36 8.82 10.15
CA THR A 132 12.19 9.36 9.47
C THR A 132 11.02 8.40 9.60
N THR A 133 9.83 8.93 9.84
CA THR A 133 8.57 8.18 9.84
C THR A 133 7.54 8.91 8.97
N LEU A 134 6.93 8.19 8.04
CA LEU A 134 5.93 8.72 7.11
C LEU A 134 4.59 8.01 7.33
N PHE A 135 3.50 8.77 7.21
CA PHE A 135 2.14 8.22 7.14
C PHE A 135 1.62 8.44 5.72
N ILE A 136 1.33 7.35 5.00
CA ILE A 136 1.04 7.34 3.55
C ILE A 136 -0.30 6.66 3.29
#